data_AF-R7SA78-F1
#
_entry.id   AF-R7SA78-F1
#
_cell.length_a   1.000
_cell.length_b   1.000
_cell.length_c   1.000
_cell.angle_alpha   90.00
_cell.angle_beta   90.00
_cell.angle_gamma   90.00
#
_symmetry.space_group_name_H-M   'P 1'
#
loop_
_entity.id
_entity.type
_entity.pdbx_description
1 polymer ?
#
loop_
_entity_poly.entity_id
_entity_poly.type
_entity_poly.pdbx_seq_one_letter_code
_entity_poly.pdbx_strand_id
1 'polypeptide(L)'
;MIGDSLPEYVFIRLSILGLRLVAPLSIAYLSYSAYRGHLLFSPWLGLYAAAESAFYLLAASYPPLPPREEREALFAKCFARVSHSEMASGWFFSSVPDRIKRDNMIEWLLWALFGTHREGLQDEWAEEIQGYLQKMESLLGRKIEEGWDQTVRCMKASLDPVDPVHRPLVWYFIVATSDTITAMQMRRAGFRHYTSGHCMSCFPPRAFTVFSNKAPHPDLVYWLRPHRSTTKDPILFLHGIGIGLWPYVLFFADLVNADPDHAHLVVAARARGAAMLEALTELLDAHGFERVVVAAHSYGTVVAAHIMRDPALCARVSAWLLIDPIPFLLHLPAVAYNFVYRAPRRANEWQLWYFASRDPDVARALARHFFWAENVLWKEDLVGKDVAVVLSGKDQIVDAAEVRRYLTGEEDAEIEFAWRKDGLEVLYHPELDHSKVFDTKELRRPLVDIVQGFGRRSD
;
A
#
# COMPACT_ATOMS: atom_id res chain seq x y z
N MET A 1 -10.21 7.86 7.95
CA MET A 1 -10.76 7.98 6.55
C MET A 1 -12.12 8.65 6.60
N ILE A 2 -12.59 9.36 5.55
CA ILE A 2 -13.97 9.91 5.57
C ILE A 2 -15.01 8.78 5.49
N GLY A 3 -16.24 9.05 5.90
CA GLY A 3 -17.39 8.16 5.73
C GLY A 3 -17.91 8.11 4.29
N ASP A 4 -19.14 7.62 4.13
CA ASP A 4 -19.84 7.50 2.86
C ASP A 4 -21.13 8.35 2.81
N SER A 5 -21.29 9.30 3.72
CA SER A 5 -22.48 10.14 3.79
C SER A 5 -22.55 11.16 2.63
N LEU A 6 -23.77 11.64 2.32
CA LEU A 6 -23.97 12.64 1.27
C LEU A 6 -23.21 13.97 1.54
N PRO A 7 -23.19 14.53 2.76
CA PRO A 7 -22.38 15.72 3.04
C PRO A 7 -20.88 15.50 2.79
N GLU A 8 -20.35 14.35 3.20
CA GLU A 8 -18.94 13.99 2.94
C GLU A 8 -18.68 13.83 1.44
N TYR A 9 -19.64 13.27 0.70
CA TYR A 9 -19.56 13.15 -0.76
C TYR A 9 -19.50 14.52 -1.44
N VAL A 10 -20.37 15.45 -1.06
CA VAL A 10 -20.35 16.81 -1.59
C VAL A 10 -19.03 17.50 -1.22
N PHE A 11 -18.61 17.40 0.03
CA PHE A 11 -17.36 17.98 0.52
C PHE A 11 -16.14 17.48 -0.26
N ILE A 12 -15.98 16.16 -0.43
CA ILE A 12 -14.82 15.59 -1.12
C ILE A 12 -14.81 15.96 -2.60
N ARG A 13 -15.99 15.98 -3.24
CA ARG A 13 -16.13 16.36 -4.65
C ARG A 13 -15.78 17.83 -4.88
N LEU A 14 -16.27 18.73 -4.04
CA LEU A 14 -15.93 20.16 -4.10
C LEU A 14 -14.46 20.41 -3.81
N SER A 15 -13.88 19.68 -2.85
CA SER A 15 -12.45 19.78 -2.52
C SER A 15 -11.57 19.35 -3.71
N ILE A 16 -11.88 18.20 -4.32
CA ILE A 16 -11.18 17.71 -5.51
C ILE A 16 -11.35 18.68 -6.68
N LEU A 17 -12.56 19.20 -6.91
CA LEU A 17 -12.82 20.20 -7.95
C LEU A 17 -11.97 21.45 -7.72
N GLY A 18 -11.97 21.99 -6.49
CA GLY A 18 -11.16 23.14 -6.12
C GLY A 18 -9.67 22.93 -6.40
N LEU A 19 -9.12 21.80 -5.97
CA LEU A 19 -7.71 21.45 -6.23
C LEU A 19 -7.41 21.30 -7.73
N ARG A 20 -8.29 20.64 -8.49
CA ARG A 20 -8.11 20.44 -9.93
C ARG A 20 -8.24 21.73 -10.75
N LEU A 21 -8.93 22.74 -10.23
CA LEU A 21 -9.07 24.04 -10.89
C LEU A 21 -7.84 24.95 -10.73
N VAL A 22 -6.95 24.68 -9.76
CA VAL A 22 -5.80 25.55 -9.47
C VAL A 22 -4.89 25.76 -10.67
N ALA A 23 -4.47 24.69 -11.35
CA ALA A 23 -3.62 24.76 -12.54
C ALA A 23 -4.29 25.48 -13.74
N PRO A 24 -5.49 25.10 -14.21
CA PRO A 24 -6.12 25.77 -15.33
C PRO A 24 -6.47 27.24 -15.03
N LEU A 25 -6.88 27.57 -13.79
CA LEU A 25 -7.09 28.97 -13.40
C LEU A 25 -5.78 29.77 -13.37
N SER A 26 -4.67 29.16 -12.97
CA SER A 26 -3.34 29.79 -13.01
C SER A 26 -2.92 30.09 -14.45
N ILE A 27 -3.12 29.14 -15.37
CA ILE A 27 -2.82 29.33 -16.81
C ILE A 27 -3.72 30.40 -17.42
N ALA A 28 -5.02 30.39 -17.12
CA ALA A 28 -5.96 31.40 -17.60
C ALA A 28 -5.62 32.81 -17.07
N TYR A 29 -5.26 32.92 -15.79
CA TYR A 29 -4.81 34.16 -15.18
C TYR A 29 -3.54 34.72 -15.86
N LEU A 30 -2.54 33.88 -16.13
CA LEU A 30 -1.31 34.30 -16.81
C LEU A 30 -1.58 34.71 -18.25
N SER A 31 -2.40 33.95 -18.97
CA SER A 31 -2.78 34.23 -20.37
C SER A 31 -3.48 35.58 -20.47
N TYR A 32 -4.41 35.85 -19.55
CA TYR A 32 -5.13 37.11 -19.52
C TYR A 32 -4.25 38.29 -19.05
N SER A 33 -3.36 38.07 -18.08
CA SER A 33 -2.37 39.07 -17.67
C SER A 33 -1.40 39.43 -18.79
N ALA A 34 -0.95 38.43 -19.57
CA ALA A 34 -0.11 38.64 -20.75
C ALA A 34 -0.84 39.46 -21.83
N TYR A 35 -2.11 39.14 -22.10
CA TYR A 35 -2.96 39.93 -23.01
C TYR A 35 -3.10 41.41 -22.58
N ARG A 36 -3.18 41.67 -21.27
CA ARG A 36 -3.31 43.02 -20.70
C ARG A 36 -1.97 43.76 -20.55
N GLY A 37 -0.84 43.10 -20.82
CA GLY A 37 0.50 43.68 -20.72
C GLY A 37 0.99 43.93 -19.28
N HIS A 38 0.29 43.46 -18.25
CA HIS A 38 0.69 43.57 -16.84
C HIS A 38 0.05 42.47 -15.98
N LEU A 39 0.67 42.14 -14.84
CA LEU A 39 0.10 41.18 -13.89
C LEU A 39 -1.15 41.74 -13.22
N LEU A 40 -2.25 40.99 -13.30
CA LEU A 40 -3.53 41.39 -12.73
C LEU A 40 -3.59 41.12 -11.22
N PHE A 41 -4.32 41.94 -10.46
CA PHE A 41 -4.55 41.82 -9.01
C PHE A 41 -3.31 41.94 -8.10
N SER A 42 -2.31 41.06 -8.23
CA SER A 42 -1.13 41.03 -7.36
C SER A 42 0.08 40.33 -8.01
N PRO A 43 1.30 40.88 -7.86
CA PRO A 43 2.53 40.21 -8.28
C PRO A 43 2.74 38.84 -7.63
N TRP A 44 2.30 38.65 -6.38
CA TRP A 44 2.43 37.38 -5.66
C TRP A 44 1.54 36.29 -6.25
N LEU A 45 0.32 36.66 -6.64
CA LEU A 45 -0.58 35.76 -7.35
C LEU A 45 0.00 35.39 -8.72
N GLY A 46 0.62 36.36 -9.41
CA GLY A 46 1.31 36.09 -10.66
C GLY A 46 2.51 35.16 -10.52
N LEU A 47 3.31 35.31 -9.46
CA LEU A 47 4.43 34.41 -9.18
C LEU A 47 3.93 32.99 -8.86
N TYR A 48 2.89 32.86 -8.02
CA TYR A 48 2.28 31.56 -7.73
C TYR A 48 1.72 30.92 -9.01
N ALA A 49 0.96 31.68 -9.81
CA ALA A 49 0.37 31.17 -11.03
C ALA A 49 1.44 30.73 -12.05
N ALA A 50 2.55 31.47 -12.14
CA ALA A 50 3.71 31.09 -12.95
C ALA A 50 4.35 29.79 -12.46
N ALA A 51 4.59 29.67 -11.15
CA ALA A 51 5.14 28.46 -10.55
C ALA A 51 4.22 27.26 -10.75
N GLU A 52 2.91 27.41 -10.52
CA GLU A 52 1.91 26.35 -10.72
C GLU A 52 1.80 25.96 -12.20
N SER A 53 1.78 26.93 -13.13
CA SER A 53 1.69 26.64 -14.55
C SER A 53 2.95 25.94 -15.06
N ALA A 54 4.13 26.37 -14.61
CA ALA A 54 5.39 25.69 -14.91
C ALA A 54 5.40 24.27 -14.34
N PHE A 55 4.96 24.09 -13.10
CA PHE A 55 4.88 22.79 -12.44
C PHE A 55 3.89 21.84 -13.14
N TYR A 56 2.74 22.36 -13.61
CA TYR A 56 1.76 21.60 -14.38
C TYR A 56 2.28 21.18 -15.76
N LEU A 57 3.06 22.05 -16.42
CA LEU A 57 3.61 21.79 -17.75
C LEU A 57 4.92 20.98 -17.73
N LEU A 58 5.53 20.78 -16.56
CA LEU A 58 6.78 20.06 -16.37
C LEU A 58 6.63 18.84 -15.44
N ALA A 59 6.10 17.72 -15.95
CA ALA A 59 6.18 16.36 -15.36
C ALA A 59 5.82 15.31 -16.44
N ALA A 60 6.44 14.13 -16.62
CA ALA A 60 7.55 13.41 -15.98
C ALA A 60 8.24 12.47 -17.01
N SER A 61 9.51 12.11 -16.77
CA SER A 61 10.31 11.13 -17.53
C SER A 61 10.24 9.73 -16.90
N TYR A 62 10.37 8.68 -17.71
CA TYR A 62 10.23 7.27 -17.29
C TYR A 62 11.59 6.59 -16.99
N PRO A 63 11.76 5.89 -15.85
CA PRO A 63 12.91 5.02 -15.60
C PRO A 63 12.75 3.63 -16.27
N PRO A 64 13.86 2.93 -16.59
CA PRO A 64 13.85 1.64 -17.28
C PRO A 64 13.51 0.43 -16.38
N LEU A 65 13.18 -0.69 -17.03
CA LEU A 65 12.65 -1.95 -16.46
C LEU A 65 13.75 -2.91 -15.94
N PRO A 66 13.44 -3.80 -14.96
CA PRO A 66 14.37 -4.83 -14.45
C PRO A 66 14.49 -6.10 -15.35
N PRO A 67 15.50 -6.97 -15.12
CA PRO A 67 15.88 -8.10 -16.00
C PRO A 67 14.99 -9.36 -15.93
N ARG A 68 15.22 -10.32 -16.86
CA ARG A 68 14.36 -11.47 -17.21
C ARG A 68 14.43 -12.68 -16.27
N GLU A 69 15.60 -13.02 -15.76
CA GLU A 69 15.81 -14.24 -14.97
C GLU A 69 15.13 -14.19 -13.59
N GLU A 70 14.97 -13.02 -12.97
CA GLU A 70 14.19 -12.85 -11.73
C GLU A 70 12.68 -13.07 -11.94
N ARG A 71 12.18 -12.98 -13.19
CA ARG A 71 10.76 -13.15 -13.54
C ARG A 71 10.32 -14.62 -13.64
N GLU A 72 11.26 -15.52 -13.94
CA GLU A 72 10.94 -16.88 -14.41
C GLU A 72 10.86 -17.92 -13.25
N ALA A 73 11.62 -17.75 -12.17
CA ALA A 73 11.65 -18.70 -11.04
C ALA A 73 10.41 -18.69 -10.13
N LEU A 74 9.65 -17.58 -10.14
CA LEU A 74 8.50 -17.34 -9.26
C LEU A 74 7.22 -18.04 -9.75
N PHE A 75 7.21 -18.43 -11.02
CA PHE A 75 6.05 -18.93 -11.74
C PHE A 75 5.62 -20.35 -11.33
N ALA A 76 6.59 -21.23 -11.07
CA ALA A 76 6.34 -22.66 -10.86
C ALA A 76 5.58 -22.99 -9.55
N LYS A 77 5.51 -22.06 -8.58
CA LYS A 77 4.98 -22.33 -7.23
C LYS A 77 3.47 -22.04 -7.08
N CYS A 78 2.84 -21.37 -8.04
CA CYS A 78 1.58 -20.63 -7.80
C CYS A 78 0.29 -21.32 -8.28
N PHE A 79 0.34 -22.37 -9.11
CA PHE A 79 -0.86 -22.82 -9.84
C PHE A 79 -1.69 -23.94 -9.18
N ALA A 80 -1.59 -24.13 -7.86
CA ALA A 80 -2.36 -25.17 -7.16
C ALA A 80 -3.70 -24.69 -6.56
N ARG A 81 -3.98 -23.38 -6.48
CA ARG A 81 -5.18 -22.85 -5.76
C ARG A 81 -6.05 -21.83 -6.51
N VAL A 82 -5.69 -21.39 -7.72
CA VAL A 82 -6.53 -20.49 -8.58
C VAL A 82 -7.79 -21.21 -9.12
N SER A 83 -7.94 -22.49 -8.78
CA SER A 83 -8.95 -23.44 -9.25
C SER A 83 -10.36 -23.30 -8.67
N HIS A 84 -10.55 -22.54 -7.59
CA HIS A 84 -11.72 -22.73 -6.73
C HIS A 84 -12.77 -21.62 -6.71
N SER A 85 -12.83 -20.71 -7.68
CA SER A 85 -13.95 -19.77 -7.71
C SER A 85 -14.18 -19.05 -9.03
N GLU A 86 -15.41 -18.60 -9.21
CA GLU A 86 -15.87 -17.65 -10.24
C GLU A 86 -15.11 -16.30 -10.21
N MET A 87 -14.11 -16.13 -9.34
CA MET A 87 -13.26 -14.94 -9.18
C MET A 87 -12.33 -14.67 -10.37
N ALA A 88 -12.08 -15.65 -11.24
CA ALA A 88 -11.33 -15.42 -12.48
C ALA A 88 -11.99 -14.32 -13.34
N SER A 89 -13.33 -14.24 -13.35
CA SER A 89 -14.08 -13.18 -14.05
C SER A 89 -13.81 -11.78 -13.50
N GLY A 90 -13.43 -11.66 -12.22
CA GLY A 90 -13.12 -10.38 -11.60
C GLY A 90 -11.87 -9.73 -12.20
N TRP A 91 -10.91 -10.52 -12.69
CA TRP A 91 -9.77 -10.02 -13.48
C TRP A 91 -10.20 -9.43 -14.84
N PHE A 92 -11.41 -9.75 -15.29
CA PHE A 92 -12.05 -9.25 -16.51
C PHE A 92 -13.17 -8.25 -16.20
N PHE A 93 -13.05 -7.46 -15.13
CA PHE A 93 -14.07 -6.48 -14.72
C PHE A 93 -15.46 -7.10 -14.47
N SER A 94 -15.48 -8.33 -13.96
CA SER A 94 -16.69 -9.13 -13.75
C SER A 94 -17.50 -9.32 -15.04
N SER A 95 -16.82 -9.44 -16.18
CA SER A 95 -17.44 -9.78 -17.47
C SER A 95 -18.19 -11.11 -17.37
N VAL A 96 -19.27 -11.23 -18.14
CA VAL A 96 -20.05 -12.47 -18.22
C VAL A 96 -19.11 -13.62 -18.60
N PRO A 97 -19.04 -14.72 -17.83
CA PRO A 97 -18.06 -15.77 -18.05
C PRO A 97 -18.06 -16.37 -19.46
N ASP A 98 -19.21 -16.41 -20.14
CA ASP A 98 -19.35 -16.94 -21.52
C ASP A 98 -18.72 -16.02 -22.58
N ARG A 99 -18.51 -14.75 -22.24
CA ARG A 99 -17.86 -13.76 -23.11
C ARG A 99 -16.34 -13.84 -23.04
N ILE A 100 -15.79 -14.40 -21.97
CA ILE A 100 -14.34 -14.55 -21.79
C ILE A 100 -13.88 -15.72 -22.66
N LYS A 101 -13.43 -15.41 -23.89
CA LYS A 101 -12.96 -16.39 -24.85
C LYS A 101 -11.50 -16.79 -24.58
N ARG A 102 -11.06 -17.85 -25.26
CA ARG A 102 -9.71 -18.42 -25.09
C ARG A 102 -8.61 -17.38 -25.26
N ASP A 103 -8.69 -16.55 -26.29
CA ASP A 103 -7.66 -15.54 -26.54
C ASP A 103 -7.64 -14.42 -25.48
N ASN A 104 -8.80 -14.07 -24.91
CA ASN A 104 -8.87 -13.12 -23.78
C ASN A 104 -8.15 -13.71 -22.56
N MET A 105 -8.26 -15.03 -22.34
CA MET A 105 -7.56 -15.73 -21.27
C MET A 105 -6.05 -15.81 -21.52
N ILE A 106 -5.63 -16.06 -22.76
CA ILE A 106 -4.21 -16.04 -23.15
C ILE A 106 -3.60 -14.66 -22.86
N GLU A 107 -4.29 -13.57 -23.21
CA GLU A 107 -3.82 -12.22 -22.89
C GLU A 107 -3.59 -12.03 -21.38
N TRP A 108 -4.53 -12.47 -20.56
CA TRP A 108 -4.42 -12.37 -19.11
C TRP A 108 -3.27 -13.23 -18.57
N LEU A 109 -3.10 -14.46 -19.05
CA LEU A 109 -1.99 -15.34 -18.67
C LEU A 109 -0.64 -14.74 -19.06
N LEU A 110 -0.51 -14.18 -20.28
CA LEU A 110 0.70 -13.52 -20.75
C LEU A 110 1.10 -12.35 -19.87
N TRP A 111 0.14 -11.55 -19.41
CA TRP A 111 0.43 -10.52 -18.44
C TRP A 111 0.79 -11.09 -17.07
N ALA A 112 -0.06 -11.95 -16.52
CA ALA A 112 0.04 -12.41 -15.12
C ALA A 112 1.28 -13.26 -14.86
N LEU A 113 1.76 -13.98 -15.88
CA LEU A 113 2.79 -15.01 -15.76
C LEU A 113 4.06 -14.67 -16.52
N PHE A 114 3.93 -14.05 -17.70
CA PHE A 114 5.05 -13.75 -18.58
C PHE A 114 5.41 -12.26 -18.60
N GLY A 115 4.59 -11.40 -17.97
CA GLY A 115 4.81 -9.96 -17.90
C GLY A 115 4.82 -9.27 -19.26
N THR A 116 4.14 -9.83 -20.27
CA THR A 116 4.16 -9.32 -21.65
C THR A 116 2.75 -9.15 -22.22
N HIS A 117 2.65 -8.36 -23.29
CA HIS A 117 1.48 -8.32 -24.16
C HIS A 117 1.46 -9.51 -25.13
N ARG A 118 0.33 -9.69 -25.83
CA ARG A 118 0.14 -10.75 -26.84
C ARG A 118 1.19 -10.72 -27.94
N GLU A 119 1.65 -9.54 -28.33
CA GLU A 119 2.67 -9.35 -29.37
C GLU A 119 4.05 -9.90 -28.97
N GLY A 120 4.27 -10.12 -27.67
CA GLY A 120 5.49 -10.72 -27.14
C GLY A 120 5.39 -12.23 -26.89
N LEU A 121 4.32 -12.90 -27.36
CA LEU A 121 4.20 -14.36 -27.29
C LEU A 121 5.35 -15.02 -28.07
N GLN A 122 6.06 -15.92 -27.40
CA GLN A 122 7.13 -16.74 -28.00
C GLN A 122 6.60 -18.14 -28.29
N ASP A 123 7.04 -18.74 -29.40
CA ASP A 123 6.59 -20.07 -29.82
C ASP A 123 6.86 -21.15 -28.76
N GLU A 124 7.97 -21.01 -28.02
CA GLU A 124 8.35 -21.88 -26.91
C GLU A 124 7.34 -21.90 -25.75
N TRP A 125 6.54 -20.85 -25.56
CA TRP A 125 5.54 -20.78 -24.48
C TRP A 125 4.18 -21.32 -24.89
N ALA A 126 3.97 -21.62 -26.18
CA ALA A 126 2.68 -22.02 -26.69
C ALA A 126 2.17 -23.28 -25.98
N GLU A 127 2.99 -24.33 -25.86
CA GLU A 127 2.62 -25.58 -25.18
C GLU A 127 2.29 -25.36 -23.70
N GLU A 128 3.07 -24.51 -23.03
CA GLU A 128 2.91 -24.19 -21.62
C GLU A 128 1.58 -23.45 -21.36
N ILE A 129 1.28 -22.42 -22.17
CA ILE A 129 0.00 -21.68 -22.10
C ILE A 129 -1.18 -22.61 -22.38
N GLN A 130 -1.07 -23.51 -23.36
CA GLN A 130 -2.10 -24.51 -23.62
C GLN A 130 -2.32 -25.42 -22.41
N GLY A 131 -1.24 -25.80 -21.72
CA GLY A 131 -1.30 -26.56 -20.47
C GLY A 131 -2.05 -25.82 -19.36
N TYR A 132 -1.84 -24.51 -19.19
CA TYR A 132 -2.62 -23.72 -18.22
C TYR A 132 -4.09 -23.62 -18.59
N LEU A 133 -4.39 -23.38 -19.86
CA LEU A 133 -5.78 -23.30 -20.32
C LEU A 133 -6.52 -24.62 -20.08
N GLN A 134 -5.89 -25.76 -20.35
CA GLN A 134 -6.48 -27.08 -20.07
C GLN A 134 -6.75 -27.28 -18.57
N LYS A 135 -5.80 -26.89 -17.72
CA LYS A 135 -6.01 -26.91 -16.26
C LYS A 135 -7.18 -26.01 -15.88
N MET A 136 -7.23 -24.77 -16.38
CA MET A 136 -8.34 -23.85 -16.11
C MET A 136 -9.69 -24.41 -16.57
N GLU A 137 -9.78 -25.00 -17.76
CA GLU A 137 -10.99 -25.67 -18.25
C GLU A 137 -11.43 -26.83 -17.36
N SER A 138 -10.46 -27.64 -16.90
CA SER A 138 -10.73 -28.72 -15.95
C SER A 138 -11.28 -28.20 -14.62
N LEU A 139 -10.79 -27.05 -14.16
CA LEU A 139 -11.17 -26.45 -12.89
C LEU A 139 -12.53 -25.74 -12.98
N LEU A 140 -12.81 -25.11 -14.12
CA LEU A 140 -14.11 -24.50 -14.43
C LEU A 140 -15.18 -25.54 -14.75
N GLY A 141 -14.82 -26.81 -14.93
CA GLY A 141 -15.73 -27.88 -15.33
C GLY A 141 -16.36 -27.68 -16.72
N ARG A 142 -15.77 -26.80 -17.55
CA ARG A 142 -16.27 -26.45 -18.89
C ARG A 142 -15.12 -26.04 -19.80
N LYS A 143 -15.27 -26.28 -21.11
CA LYS A 143 -14.35 -25.74 -22.12
C LYS A 143 -14.55 -24.24 -22.28
N ILE A 144 -13.45 -23.52 -22.47
CA ILE A 144 -13.49 -22.09 -22.80
C ILE A 144 -13.74 -21.99 -24.30
N GLU A 145 -14.70 -21.15 -24.69
CA GLU A 145 -15.02 -20.98 -26.11
C GLU A 145 -13.84 -20.35 -26.87
N GLU A 146 -13.56 -20.88 -28.06
CA GLU A 146 -12.51 -20.41 -28.94
C GLU A 146 -12.74 -18.97 -29.42
N GLY A 147 -11.65 -18.30 -29.77
CA GLY A 147 -11.67 -16.96 -30.37
C GLY A 147 -11.44 -15.83 -29.37
N TRP A 148 -11.86 -14.63 -29.77
CA TRP A 148 -11.63 -13.37 -29.07
C TRP A 148 -12.89 -12.53 -29.05
N ASP A 149 -13.29 -12.05 -27.87
CA ASP A 149 -14.32 -11.03 -27.74
C ASP A 149 -13.66 -9.66 -27.52
N GLN A 150 -13.88 -8.72 -28.46
CA GLN A 150 -13.33 -7.36 -28.41
C GLN A 150 -13.94 -6.50 -27.30
N THR A 151 -15.08 -6.91 -26.76
CA THR A 151 -15.76 -6.19 -25.67
C THR A 151 -15.22 -6.56 -24.29
N VAL A 152 -14.51 -7.67 -24.19
CA VAL A 152 -13.91 -8.17 -22.94
C VAL A 152 -12.49 -7.62 -22.79
N ARG A 153 -12.19 -7.09 -21.61
CA ARG A 153 -10.86 -6.61 -21.22
C ARG A 153 -10.42 -7.28 -19.94
N CYS A 154 -9.12 -7.50 -19.78
CA CYS A 154 -8.52 -7.91 -18.51
C CYS A 154 -7.71 -6.76 -17.90
N MET A 155 -7.61 -6.74 -16.57
CA MET A 155 -6.70 -5.85 -15.84
C MET A 155 -5.27 -6.32 -16.05
N LYS A 156 -4.37 -5.41 -16.47
CA LYS A 156 -2.93 -5.70 -16.62
C LYS A 156 -2.11 -4.66 -15.87
N ALA A 157 -2.19 -4.65 -14.54
CA ALA A 157 -1.73 -3.52 -13.70
C ALA A 157 -0.29 -3.04 -13.99
N SER A 158 0.62 -3.96 -14.32
CA SER A 158 2.01 -3.63 -14.62
C SER A 158 2.25 -3.09 -16.05
N LEU A 159 1.32 -3.35 -16.98
CA LEU A 159 1.43 -3.03 -18.41
C LEU A 159 0.47 -1.94 -18.87
N ASP A 160 -0.70 -1.83 -18.24
CA ASP A 160 -1.70 -0.82 -18.57
C ASP A 160 -1.14 0.61 -18.35
N PRO A 161 -1.67 1.62 -19.06
CA PRO A 161 -1.25 3.00 -18.92
C PRO A 161 -1.35 3.48 -17.47
N VAL A 162 -0.30 4.15 -16.98
CA VAL A 162 -0.41 4.87 -15.70
C VAL A 162 -1.27 6.10 -15.93
N ASP A 163 -2.34 6.24 -15.15
CA ASP A 163 -3.26 7.37 -15.23
C ASP A 163 -3.19 8.18 -13.92
N PRO A 164 -2.10 8.96 -13.73
CA PRO A 164 -1.95 9.84 -12.58
C PRO A 164 -2.78 11.11 -12.78
N VAL A 165 -3.21 11.72 -11.68
CA VAL A 165 -3.86 13.03 -11.71
C VAL A 165 -2.87 14.07 -11.20
N HIS A 166 -2.84 15.27 -11.79
CA HIS A 166 -2.02 16.38 -11.28
C HIS A 166 -2.38 16.75 -9.84
N ARG A 167 -1.38 17.12 -9.04
CA ARG A 167 -1.57 17.71 -7.71
C ARG A 167 -1.04 19.14 -7.74
N PRO A 168 -1.84 20.15 -7.39
CA PRO A 168 -1.36 21.52 -7.39
C PRO A 168 -0.34 21.76 -6.28
N LEU A 169 0.49 22.80 -6.40
CA LEU A 169 1.50 23.16 -5.40
C LEU A 169 0.89 23.37 -4.01
N VAL A 170 -0.33 23.92 -3.93
CA VAL A 170 -1.06 24.06 -2.66
C VAL A 170 -1.31 22.72 -1.95
N TRP A 171 -1.52 21.63 -2.70
CA TRP A 171 -1.65 20.29 -2.10
C TRP A 171 -0.35 19.85 -1.45
N TYR A 172 0.78 20.02 -2.17
CA TYR A 172 2.10 19.69 -1.63
C TYR A 172 2.48 20.58 -0.44
N PHE A 173 2.02 21.83 -0.41
CA PHE A 173 2.15 22.70 0.77
C PHE A 173 1.35 22.16 1.98
N ILE A 174 0.12 21.68 1.78
CA ILE A 174 -0.68 21.03 2.82
C ILE A 174 0.04 19.79 3.36
N VAL A 175 0.56 18.92 2.46
CA VAL A 175 1.32 17.72 2.85
C VAL A 175 2.58 18.10 3.64
N ALA A 176 3.36 19.09 3.18
CA ALA A 176 4.55 19.58 3.88
C ALA A 176 4.22 20.12 5.28
N THR A 177 3.09 20.82 5.41
CA THR A 177 2.61 21.34 6.70
C THR A 177 2.21 20.21 7.63
N SER A 178 1.43 19.23 7.15
CA SER A 178 1.04 18.05 7.92
C SER A 178 2.24 17.23 8.39
N ASP A 179 3.22 17.00 7.51
CA ASP A 179 4.46 16.30 7.83
C ASP A 179 5.29 17.08 8.88
N THR A 180 5.35 18.41 8.77
CA THR A 180 6.05 19.26 9.73
C THR A 180 5.38 19.26 11.10
N ILE A 181 4.05 19.31 11.18
CA ILE A 181 3.31 19.18 12.44
C ILE A 181 3.52 17.78 13.04
N THR A 182 3.46 16.73 12.21
CA THR A 182 3.75 15.35 12.62
C THR A 182 5.15 15.25 13.22
N ALA A 183 6.17 15.80 12.56
CA ALA A 183 7.54 15.82 13.04
C ALA A 183 7.68 16.53 14.40
N MET A 184 6.96 17.64 14.62
CA MET A 184 6.93 18.32 15.92
C MET A 184 6.29 17.45 17.01
N GLN A 185 5.17 16.78 16.71
CA GLN A 185 4.50 15.90 17.66
C GLN A 185 5.37 14.69 18.03
N MET A 186 6.00 14.05 17.03
CA MET A 186 6.94 12.95 17.24
C MET A 186 8.14 13.38 18.11
N ARG A 187 8.74 14.55 17.84
CA ARG A 187 9.83 15.09 18.68
C ARG A 187 9.38 15.34 20.12
N ARG A 188 8.19 15.91 20.32
CA ARG A 188 7.62 16.13 21.67
C ARG A 188 7.38 14.82 22.41
N ALA A 189 7.03 13.74 21.70
CA ALA A 189 6.87 12.40 22.26
C ALA A 189 8.21 11.65 22.49
N GLY A 190 9.35 12.31 22.27
CA GLY A 190 10.68 11.75 22.52
C GLY A 190 11.31 11.00 21.34
N PHE A 191 10.70 11.04 20.15
CA PHE A 191 11.26 10.44 18.95
C PHE A 191 12.34 11.33 18.33
N ARG A 192 13.36 10.68 17.79
CA ARG A 192 14.45 11.28 17.02
C ARG A 192 14.35 10.84 15.57
N HIS A 193 14.49 11.78 14.65
CA HIS A 193 14.46 11.49 13.21
C HIS A 193 15.85 11.16 12.70
N TYR A 194 15.93 10.22 11.75
CA TYR A 194 17.15 9.75 11.10
C TYR A 194 16.96 9.74 9.59
N THR A 195 17.92 10.29 8.85
CA THR A 195 17.97 10.27 7.38
C THR A 195 19.39 10.56 6.92
N SER A 196 19.77 10.00 5.77
CA SER A 196 21.00 10.37 5.06
C SER A 196 20.73 11.35 3.90
N GLY A 197 19.47 11.59 3.59
CA GLY A 197 19.02 12.59 2.62
C GLY A 197 18.96 14.01 3.18
N HIS A 198 19.09 14.97 2.28
CA HIS A 198 19.00 16.42 2.51
C HIS A 198 17.54 16.89 2.43
N CYS A 199 17.26 18.13 2.82
CA CYS A 199 15.88 18.66 2.85
C CYS A 199 15.15 18.69 1.50
N MET A 200 15.88 18.64 0.38
CA MET A 200 15.36 18.60 -1.00
C MET A 200 15.37 17.20 -1.62
N SER A 201 15.72 16.16 -0.85
CA SER A 201 15.79 14.78 -1.36
C SER A 201 14.41 14.18 -1.68
N CYS A 202 13.32 14.84 -1.30
CA CYS A 202 11.95 14.50 -1.67
C CYS A 202 11.16 15.77 -1.98
N PHE A 203 10.07 15.60 -2.72
CA PHE A 203 9.07 16.64 -2.89
C PHE A 203 7.78 16.23 -2.17
N PRO A 204 7.16 17.12 -1.36
CA PRO A 204 7.64 18.46 -1.02
C PRO A 204 8.92 18.42 -0.15
N PRO A 205 9.74 19.48 -0.15
CA PRO A 205 10.93 19.54 0.69
C PRO A 205 10.61 19.43 2.18
N ARG A 206 11.39 18.65 2.90
CA ARG A 206 11.22 18.43 4.35
C ARG A 206 12.23 19.26 5.13
N ALA A 207 11.90 20.52 5.42
CA ALA A 207 12.80 21.46 6.10
C ALA A 207 13.31 20.96 7.47
N PHE A 208 12.49 20.22 8.22
CA PHE A 208 12.87 19.71 9.54
C PHE A 208 14.00 18.66 9.49
N THR A 209 14.31 18.13 8.30
CA THR A 209 15.35 17.09 8.14
C THR A 209 16.75 17.62 8.41
N VAL A 210 16.96 18.94 8.36
CA VAL A 210 18.22 19.59 8.77
C VAL A 210 18.61 19.26 10.21
N PHE A 211 17.64 18.96 11.06
CA PHE A 211 17.85 18.58 12.47
C PHE A 211 17.78 17.06 12.69
N SER A 212 17.98 16.26 11.65
CA SER A 212 17.97 14.80 11.77
C SER A 212 19.33 14.26 12.11
N ASN A 213 19.34 13.10 12.73
CA ASN A 213 20.53 12.28 12.86
C ASN A 213 20.82 11.58 11.51
N LYS A 214 22.06 11.11 11.34
CA LYS A 214 22.45 10.32 10.17
C LYS A 214 21.88 8.91 10.28
N ALA A 215 21.24 8.43 9.23
CA ALA A 215 20.82 7.03 9.13
C ALA A 215 22.02 6.13 8.79
N PRO A 216 22.00 4.84 9.17
CA PRO A 216 23.07 3.91 8.84
C PRO A 216 23.14 3.62 7.33
N HIS A 217 21.99 3.56 6.66
CA HIS A 217 21.87 3.30 5.21
C HIS A 217 21.32 4.54 4.47
N PRO A 218 21.78 4.85 3.24
CA PRO A 218 21.36 6.04 2.48
C PRO A 218 19.85 6.12 2.18
N ASP A 219 19.20 4.98 1.94
CA ASP A 219 17.78 4.91 1.57
C ASP A 219 16.81 4.83 2.76
N LEU A 220 17.33 4.87 3.99
CA LEU A 220 16.52 4.84 5.20
C LEU A 220 16.11 6.23 5.66
N VAL A 221 14.82 6.36 5.94
CA VAL A 221 14.25 7.49 6.67
C VAL A 221 13.39 6.92 7.79
N TYR A 222 13.70 7.23 9.04
CA TYR A 222 12.98 6.65 10.17
C TYR A 222 12.92 7.55 11.39
N TRP A 223 11.97 7.24 12.26
CA TRP A 223 11.85 7.80 13.60
C TRP A 223 12.16 6.74 14.63
N LEU A 224 12.97 7.10 15.64
CA LEU A 224 13.34 6.21 16.73
C LEU A 224 13.14 6.91 18.06
N ARG A 225 12.39 6.27 18.95
CA ARG A 225 12.37 6.60 20.37
C ARG A 225 13.28 5.61 21.12
N PRO A 226 14.17 6.05 22.02
CA PRO A 226 15.09 5.15 22.73
C PRO A 226 14.37 4.03 23.48
N HIS A 227 14.89 2.80 23.35
CA HIS A 227 14.39 1.61 24.05
C HIS A 227 15.02 1.52 25.44
N ARG A 228 14.19 1.34 26.46
CA ARG A 228 14.63 1.25 27.86
C ARG A 228 14.13 0.01 28.57
N SER A 229 13.15 -0.68 28.00
CA SER A 229 12.65 -1.92 28.56
C SER A 229 13.72 -3.01 28.53
N THR A 230 13.80 -3.80 29.61
CA THR A 230 14.63 -5.00 29.68
C THR A 230 13.83 -6.28 29.48
N THR A 231 12.50 -6.18 29.51
CA THR A 231 11.57 -7.31 29.51
C THR A 231 10.78 -7.42 28.21
N LYS A 232 10.84 -6.39 27.34
CA LYS A 232 10.10 -6.33 26.07
C LYS A 232 11.00 -6.09 24.88
N ASP A 233 10.70 -6.75 23.77
CA ASP A 233 11.37 -6.47 22.50
C ASP A 233 10.85 -5.15 21.87
N PRO A 234 11.71 -4.33 21.24
CA PRO A 234 11.30 -3.09 20.56
C PRO A 234 10.33 -3.33 19.40
N ILE A 235 9.50 -2.32 19.09
CA ILE A 235 8.51 -2.42 18.02
C ILE A 235 9.05 -1.78 16.72
N LEU A 236 9.11 -2.56 15.65
CA LEU A 236 9.32 -2.10 14.28
C LEU A 236 7.96 -1.87 13.61
N PHE A 237 7.58 -0.61 13.44
CA PHE A 237 6.34 -0.20 12.79
C PHE A 237 6.54 0.14 11.31
N LEU A 238 5.69 -0.43 10.45
CA LEU A 238 5.73 -0.31 8.99
C LEU A 238 4.42 0.35 8.51
N HIS A 239 4.53 1.59 8.03
CA HIS A 239 3.36 2.40 7.70
C HIS A 239 2.78 2.10 6.30
N GLY A 240 1.48 2.38 6.12
CA GLY A 240 0.79 2.30 4.83
C GLY A 240 1.01 3.51 3.92
N ILE A 241 0.48 3.45 2.70
CA ILE A 241 0.46 4.58 1.75
C ILE A 241 -0.49 5.68 2.28
N GLY A 242 -0.07 6.95 2.19
CA GLY A 242 -0.91 8.08 2.57
C GLY A 242 -0.10 9.34 2.87
N ILE A 243 -0.63 10.19 3.75
CA ILE A 243 -0.03 11.47 4.16
C ILE A 243 1.07 11.30 5.24
N GLY A 244 1.98 10.36 5.03
CA GLY A 244 3.07 10.05 5.95
C GLY A 244 2.59 9.46 7.29
N LEU A 245 3.20 9.87 8.40
CA LEU A 245 2.92 9.31 9.73
C LEU A 245 1.73 9.95 10.45
N TRP A 246 1.11 10.98 9.87
CA TRP A 246 0.01 11.72 10.48
C TRP A 246 -1.10 10.82 11.06
N PRO A 247 -1.61 9.79 10.34
CA PRO A 247 -2.70 8.94 10.86
C PRO A 247 -2.32 8.14 12.11
N TYR A 248 -1.03 7.92 12.36
CA TYR A 248 -0.55 7.04 13.43
C TYR A 248 -0.08 7.81 14.67
N VAL A 249 -0.05 9.14 14.65
CA VAL A 249 0.48 9.93 15.78
C VAL A 249 -0.25 9.62 17.08
N LEU A 250 -1.58 9.50 17.04
CA LEU A 250 -2.37 9.17 18.23
C LEU A 250 -2.15 7.73 18.69
N PHE A 251 -1.96 6.80 17.76
CA PHE A 251 -1.59 5.41 18.08
C PHE A 251 -0.25 5.34 18.80
N PHE A 252 0.77 6.04 18.28
CA PHE A 252 2.07 6.12 18.93
C PHE A 252 1.99 6.79 20.31
N ALA A 253 1.16 7.81 20.47
CA ALA A 253 0.92 8.42 21.78
C ALA A 253 0.28 7.43 22.76
N ASP A 254 -0.72 6.66 22.33
CA ASP A 254 -1.37 5.65 23.17
C ASP A 254 -0.38 4.54 23.57
N LEU A 255 0.49 4.08 22.66
CA LEU A 255 1.53 3.12 22.99
C LEU A 255 2.56 3.66 23.99
N VAL A 256 3.05 4.89 23.77
CA VAL A 256 4.01 5.55 24.68
C VAL A 256 3.39 5.78 26.07
N ASN A 257 2.10 6.08 26.13
CA ASN A 257 1.39 6.23 27.40
C ASN A 257 1.15 4.89 28.11
N ALA A 258 0.94 3.81 27.36
CA ALA A 258 0.76 2.47 27.91
C ALA A 258 2.07 1.90 28.48
N ASP A 259 3.20 2.13 27.80
CA ASP A 259 4.52 1.74 28.28
C ASP A 259 5.59 2.76 27.81
N PRO A 260 5.99 3.69 28.69
CA PRO A 260 6.99 4.70 28.38
C PRO A 260 8.40 4.15 28.12
N ASP A 261 8.71 2.90 28.48
CA ASP A 261 10.04 2.32 28.30
C ASP A 261 10.12 1.38 27.08
N HIS A 262 8.96 0.98 26.53
CA HIS A 262 8.85 0.22 25.29
C HIS A 262 9.10 1.14 24.08
N ALA A 263 10.23 0.95 23.40
CA ALA A 263 10.54 1.72 22.19
C ALA A 263 9.68 1.37 20.99
N HIS A 264 9.51 2.39 20.16
CA HIS A 264 8.90 2.34 18.84
C HIS A 264 9.90 2.88 17.82
N LEU A 265 10.11 2.10 16.76
CA LEU A 265 10.92 2.40 15.59
C LEU A 265 9.99 2.39 14.37
N VAL A 266 10.03 3.41 13.51
CA VAL A 266 9.18 3.49 12.31
C VAL A 266 10.02 3.74 11.06
N VAL A 267 10.03 2.82 10.10
CA VAL A 267 10.82 2.91 8.85
C VAL A 267 9.95 3.32 7.66
N ALA A 268 10.37 4.38 6.96
CA ALA A 268 9.92 4.73 5.62
C ALA A 268 11.08 4.39 4.65
N ALA A 269 11.14 3.12 4.23
CA ALA A 269 12.16 2.67 3.29
C ALA A 269 11.79 3.14 1.87
N ARG A 270 12.72 3.83 1.22
CA ARG A 270 12.62 4.14 -0.22
C ARG A 270 13.03 2.96 -1.10
N ALA A 271 13.86 2.07 -0.53
CA ALA A 271 14.30 0.83 -1.14
C ALA A 271 13.18 -0.22 -1.17
N ARG A 272 13.29 -1.18 -2.10
CA ARG A 272 12.34 -2.29 -2.30
C ARG A 272 13.10 -3.61 -2.43
N GLY A 273 12.40 -4.72 -2.24
CA GLY A 273 12.98 -6.07 -2.40
C GLY A 273 14.19 -6.28 -1.50
N ALA A 274 15.26 -6.88 -2.04
CA ALA A 274 16.47 -7.21 -1.29
C ALA A 274 17.15 -5.98 -0.63
N ALA A 275 17.24 -4.86 -1.34
CA ALA A 275 17.85 -3.63 -0.81
C ALA A 275 17.09 -3.07 0.40
N MET A 276 15.77 -3.28 0.46
CA MET A 276 14.97 -2.92 1.63
C MET A 276 15.30 -3.81 2.84
N LEU A 277 15.47 -5.11 2.63
CA LEU A 277 15.82 -6.06 3.69
C LEU A 277 17.24 -5.83 4.22
N GLU A 278 18.19 -5.53 3.34
CA GLU A 278 19.55 -5.12 3.71
C GLU A 278 19.53 -3.85 4.58
N ALA A 279 18.81 -2.82 4.14
CA ALA A 279 18.66 -1.59 4.90
C ALA A 279 17.99 -1.83 6.27
N LEU A 280 17.01 -2.72 6.36
CA LEU A 280 16.40 -3.09 7.65
C LEU A 280 17.38 -3.83 8.56
N THR A 281 18.19 -4.74 8.01
CA THR A 281 19.24 -5.44 8.77
C THR A 281 20.24 -4.45 9.34
N GLU A 282 20.78 -3.56 8.50
CA GLU A 282 21.72 -2.51 8.94
C GLU A 282 21.12 -1.60 10.00
N LEU A 283 19.83 -1.29 9.90
CA LEU A 283 19.13 -0.52 10.91
C LEU A 283 19.13 -1.26 12.24
N LEU A 284 18.69 -2.52 12.27
CA LEU A 284 18.60 -3.29 13.51
C LEU A 284 19.99 -3.45 14.15
N ASP A 285 21.02 -3.69 13.36
CA ASP A 285 22.40 -3.83 13.84
C ASP A 285 22.95 -2.52 14.38
N ALA A 286 22.73 -1.39 13.69
CA ALA A 286 23.19 -0.08 14.12
C ALA A 286 22.61 0.38 15.47
N HIS A 287 21.42 -0.12 15.83
CA HIS A 287 20.78 0.16 17.12
C HIS A 287 20.87 -0.99 18.12
N GLY A 288 21.56 -2.09 17.78
CA GLY A 288 21.74 -3.25 18.65
C GLY A 288 20.45 -4.01 18.97
N PHE A 289 19.49 -4.01 18.05
CA PHE A 289 18.22 -4.72 18.22
C PHE A 289 18.32 -6.16 17.74
N GLU A 290 18.54 -7.08 18.66
CA GLU A 290 18.60 -8.52 18.36
C GLU A 290 17.24 -9.11 17.97
N ARG A 291 16.18 -8.63 18.60
CA ARG A 291 14.79 -9.04 18.36
C ARG A 291 13.85 -7.85 18.30
N VAL A 292 12.77 -7.97 17.54
CA VAL A 292 11.73 -6.95 17.38
C VAL A 292 10.32 -7.57 17.31
N VAL A 293 9.31 -6.81 17.70
CA VAL A 293 7.92 -7.05 17.31
C VAL A 293 7.65 -6.24 16.03
N VAL A 294 7.10 -6.87 14.98
CA VAL A 294 6.73 -6.14 13.76
C VAL A 294 5.26 -5.76 13.82
N ALA A 295 4.95 -4.47 13.71
CA ALA A 295 3.59 -3.96 13.54
C ALA A 295 3.47 -3.27 12.18
N ALA A 296 2.53 -3.67 11.34
CA ALA A 296 2.45 -3.20 9.98
C ALA A 296 1.02 -2.89 9.58
N HIS A 297 0.81 -1.81 8.83
CA HIS A 297 -0.51 -1.42 8.35
C HIS A 297 -0.55 -1.28 6.83
N SER A 298 -1.62 -1.77 6.19
CA SER A 298 -1.89 -1.57 4.77
C SER A 298 -0.66 -1.94 3.93
N TYR A 299 -0.15 -1.07 3.05
CA TYR A 299 1.07 -1.31 2.26
C TYR A 299 2.29 -1.71 3.11
N GLY A 300 2.42 -1.25 4.36
CA GLY A 300 3.50 -1.67 5.25
C GLY A 300 3.50 -3.18 5.53
N THR A 301 2.35 -3.85 5.43
CA THR A 301 2.26 -5.31 5.59
C THR A 301 2.94 -6.06 4.44
N VAL A 302 3.12 -5.43 3.28
CA VAL A 302 3.93 -5.97 2.17
C VAL A 302 5.39 -6.07 2.60
N VAL A 303 5.91 -5.03 3.27
CA VAL A 303 7.26 -5.06 3.84
C VAL A 303 7.36 -6.18 4.89
N ALA A 304 6.35 -6.33 5.76
CA ALA A 304 6.29 -7.43 6.72
C ALA A 304 6.31 -8.81 6.04
N ALA A 305 5.62 -8.98 4.91
CA ALA A 305 5.63 -10.23 4.14
C ALA A 305 7.01 -10.55 3.53
N HIS A 306 7.80 -9.53 3.16
CA HIS A 306 9.19 -9.71 2.76
C HIS A 306 10.08 -10.10 3.94
N ILE A 307 9.96 -9.43 5.09
CA ILE A 307 10.69 -9.78 6.32
C ILE A 307 10.38 -11.23 6.74
N MET A 308 9.11 -11.64 6.67
CA MET A 308 8.68 -12.98 7.10
C MET A 308 9.24 -14.11 6.22
N ARG A 309 9.54 -13.81 4.95
CA ARG A 309 10.13 -14.77 4.00
C ARG A 309 11.66 -14.73 3.94
N ASP A 310 12.27 -13.71 4.53
CA ASP A 310 13.72 -13.65 4.72
C ASP A 310 14.12 -14.40 6.00
N PRO A 311 14.84 -15.54 5.94
CA PRO A 311 15.12 -16.35 7.12
C PRO A 311 15.91 -15.61 8.21
N ALA A 312 16.83 -14.73 7.81
CA ALA A 312 17.71 -14.02 8.74
C ALA A 312 16.93 -12.97 9.54
N LEU A 313 16.15 -12.12 8.87
CA LEU A 313 15.32 -11.13 9.52
C LEU A 313 14.13 -11.76 10.24
N CYS A 314 13.47 -12.76 9.65
CA CYS A 314 12.35 -13.45 10.29
C CYS A 314 12.75 -14.04 11.65
N ALA A 315 13.97 -14.57 11.77
CA ALA A 315 14.49 -15.10 13.04
C ALA A 315 14.63 -14.03 14.13
N ARG A 316 14.71 -12.75 13.76
CA ARG A 316 14.74 -11.61 14.69
C ARG A 316 13.34 -11.12 15.07
N VAL A 317 12.27 -11.63 14.47
CA VAL A 317 10.90 -11.17 14.80
C VAL A 317 10.27 -12.08 15.84
N SER A 318 9.85 -11.50 16.97
CA SER A 318 9.20 -12.24 18.06
C SER A 318 7.69 -12.36 17.91
N ALA A 319 7.03 -11.36 17.34
CA ALA A 319 5.59 -11.39 17.07
C ALA A 319 5.22 -10.41 15.96
N TRP A 320 4.03 -10.58 15.39
CA TRP A 320 3.53 -9.83 14.24
C TRP A 320 2.15 -9.25 14.51
N LEU A 321 1.97 -7.95 14.26
CA LEU A 321 0.66 -7.30 14.20
C LEU A 321 0.43 -6.78 12.78
N LEU A 322 -0.50 -7.37 12.05
CA LEU A 322 -0.84 -6.99 10.68
C LEU A 322 -2.23 -6.32 10.66
N ILE A 323 -2.30 -5.05 10.26
CA ILE A 323 -3.52 -4.24 10.32
C ILE A 323 -3.96 -3.93 8.90
N ASP A 324 -5.19 -4.31 8.56
CA ASP A 324 -5.76 -4.26 7.21
C ASP A 324 -4.75 -4.73 6.13
N PRO A 325 -4.23 -5.97 6.24
CA PRO A 325 -3.15 -6.46 5.41
C PRO A 325 -3.52 -6.61 3.93
N ILE A 326 -2.66 -6.07 3.07
CA ILE A 326 -2.76 -6.18 1.60
C ILE A 326 -2.26 -7.53 1.06
N PRO A 327 -1.20 -8.17 1.59
CA PRO A 327 -0.60 -9.38 1.03
C PRO A 327 -1.49 -10.64 0.97
N PHE A 328 -2.50 -10.76 1.84
CA PHE A 328 -3.35 -11.94 1.83
C PHE A 328 -4.26 -11.94 0.61
N LEU A 329 -4.32 -13.07 -0.08
CA LEU A 329 -5.15 -13.26 -1.27
C LEU A 329 -4.87 -12.23 -2.38
N LEU A 330 -3.66 -11.66 -2.42
CA LEU A 330 -3.29 -10.62 -3.38
C LEU A 330 -3.32 -11.08 -4.85
N HIS A 331 -3.36 -12.39 -5.08
CA HIS A 331 -3.59 -13.02 -6.39
C HIS A 331 -5.06 -12.94 -6.86
N LEU A 332 -5.98 -12.51 -5.99
CA LEU A 332 -7.37 -12.23 -6.32
C LEU A 332 -7.51 -10.78 -6.83
N PRO A 333 -8.55 -10.50 -7.65
CA PRO A 333 -8.68 -9.21 -8.32
C PRO A 333 -9.04 -8.05 -7.39
N ALA A 334 -9.53 -8.32 -6.17
CA ALA A 334 -10.14 -7.32 -5.30
C ALA A 334 -9.23 -6.11 -5.06
N VAL A 335 -8.00 -6.31 -4.57
CA VAL A 335 -7.06 -5.22 -4.27
C VAL A 335 -6.72 -4.42 -5.52
N ALA A 336 -6.37 -5.11 -6.62
CA ALA A 336 -6.02 -4.47 -7.88
C ALA A 336 -7.19 -3.64 -8.42
N TYR A 337 -8.38 -4.23 -8.48
CA TYR A 337 -9.59 -3.57 -8.94
C TYR A 337 -9.93 -2.37 -8.06
N ASN A 338 -10.07 -2.57 -6.75
CA ASN A 338 -10.54 -1.57 -5.81
C ASN A 338 -9.60 -0.36 -5.68
N PHE A 339 -8.29 -0.59 -5.74
CA PHE A 339 -7.31 0.47 -5.58
C PHE A 339 -6.92 1.14 -6.90
N VAL A 340 -6.79 0.40 -8.00
CA VAL A 340 -6.25 0.92 -9.26
C VAL A 340 -7.36 1.24 -10.26
N TYR A 341 -8.30 0.32 -10.48
CA TYR A 341 -9.22 0.38 -11.64
C TYR A 341 -10.62 0.92 -11.32
N ARG A 342 -11.10 0.78 -10.09
CA ARG A 342 -12.47 1.12 -9.72
C ARG A 342 -12.72 2.61 -9.92
N ALA A 343 -13.76 2.92 -10.69
CA ALA A 343 -14.28 4.27 -10.78
C ALA A 343 -14.95 4.64 -9.43
N PRO A 344 -14.53 5.73 -8.77
CA PRO A 344 -15.06 6.09 -7.45
C PRO A 344 -16.52 6.54 -7.55
N ARG A 345 -17.36 6.05 -6.63
CA ARG A 345 -18.79 6.39 -6.52
C ARG A 345 -19.12 6.97 -5.15
N ARG A 346 -18.56 6.43 -4.07
CA ARG A 346 -18.79 6.89 -2.69
C ARG A 346 -17.77 7.95 -2.25
N ALA A 347 -18.06 8.63 -1.14
CA ALA A 347 -17.20 9.72 -0.66
C ALA A 347 -15.79 9.22 -0.31
N ASN A 348 -15.69 8.18 0.52
CA ASN A 348 -14.45 7.50 0.86
C ASN A 348 -13.69 6.97 -0.37
N GLU A 349 -14.39 6.49 -1.40
CA GLU A 349 -13.78 6.06 -2.67
C GLU A 349 -13.18 7.24 -3.46
N TRP A 350 -13.86 8.39 -3.50
CA TRP A 350 -13.31 9.61 -4.11
C TRP A 350 -12.08 10.10 -3.33
N GLN A 351 -12.09 9.99 -2.00
CA GLN A 351 -10.93 10.29 -1.17
C GLN A 351 -9.74 9.39 -1.53
N LEU A 352 -9.94 8.06 -1.54
CA LEU A 352 -8.89 7.09 -1.87
C LEU A 352 -8.39 7.31 -3.31
N TRP A 353 -9.30 7.46 -4.26
CA TRP A 353 -8.99 7.66 -5.67
C TRP A 353 -8.10 8.88 -5.88
N TYR A 354 -8.50 10.05 -5.37
CA TYR A 354 -7.73 11.28 -5.60
C TYR A 354 -6.50 11.38 -4.69
N PHE A 355 -6.58 11.06 -3.40
CA PHE A 355 -5.48 11.34 -2.48
C PHE A 355 -4.46 10.22 -2.32
N ALA A 356 -4.75 9.01 -2.81
CA ALA A 356 -3.81 7.89 -2.78
C ALA A 356 -3.59 7.29 -4.18
N SER A 357 -4.62 6.67 -4.77
CA SER A 357 -4.49 5.88 -6.00
C SER A 357 -3.91 6.66 -7.17
N ARG A 358 -4.41 7.88 -7.40
CA ARG A 358 -4.02 8.71 -8.55
C ARG A 358 -2.88 9.67 -8.24
N ASP A 359 -2.24 9.56 -7.08
CA ASP A 359 -1.04 10.33 -6.80
C ASP A 359 0.06 9.89 -7.79
N PRO A 360 0.79 10.81 -8.44
CA PRO A 360 1.74 10.44 -9.48
C PRO A 360 2.79 9.41 -9.05
N ASP A 361 3.31 9.50 -7.83
CA ASP A 361 4.32 8.58 -7.34
C ASP A 361 3.72 7.25 -6.92
N VAL A 362 2.55 7.26 -6.27
CA VAL A 362 1.83 6.03 -5.90
C VAL A 362 1.38 5.27 -7.14
N ALA A 363 0.73 5.94 -8.10
CA ALA A 363 0.25 5.33 -9.33
C ALA A 363 1.40 4.69 -10.11
N ARG A 364 2.53 5.40 -10.26
CA ARG A 364 3.73 4.87 -10.91
C ARG A 364 4.35 3.71 -10.12
N ALA A 365 4.45 3.83 -8.80
CA ALA A 365 4.97 2.78 -7.93
C ALA A 365 4.17 1.48 -8.10
N LEU A 366 2.85 1.55 -8.00
CA LEU A 366 1.99 0.38 -8.12
C LEU A 366 1.98 -0.17 -9.54
N ALA A 367 1.87 0.69 -10.54
CA ALA A 367 1.77 0.26 -11.93
C ALA A 367 3.09 -0.24 -12.53
N ARG A 368 4.26 0.00 -11.92
CA ARG A 368 5.55 -0.37 -12.53
C ARG A 368 6.46 -1.18 -11.61
N HIS A 369 6.17 -1.21 -10.31
CA HIS A 369 7.07 -1.80 -9.31
C HIS A 369 6.35 -2.63 -8.26
N PHE A 370 5.02 -2.80 -8.37
CA PHE A 370 4.26 -3.65 -7.47
C PHE A 370 3.86 -4.92 -8.20
N PHE A 371 4.69 -5.94 -8.06
CA PHE A 371 4.41 -7.28 -8.58
C PHE A 371 3.72 -8.08 -7.49
N TRP A 372 2.43 -8.36 -7.65
CA TRP A 372 1.62 -9.02 -6.62
C TRP A 372 2.24 -10.34 -6.14
N ALA A 373 2.86 -11.10 -7.04
CA ALA A 373 3.47 -12.40 -6.75
C ALA A 373 4.65 -12.30 -5.79
N GLU A 374 5.40 -11.20 -5.82
CA GLU A 374 6.48 -10.93 -4.88
C GLU A 374 5.93 -10.49 -3.51
N ASN A 375 4.68 -10.05 -3.43
CA ASN A 375 4.14 -9.35 -2.27
C ASN A 375 3.06 -10.15 -1.54
N VAL A 376 2.72 -11.35 -2.02
CA VAL A 376 1.70 -12.23 -1.43
C VAL A 376 2.22 -12.84 -0.12
N LEU A 377 1.29 -13.00 0.83
CA LEU A 377 1.50 -13.73 2.08
C LEU A 377 0.51 -14.89 2.15
N TRP A 378 0.99 -16.06 2.53
CA TRP A 378 0.19 -17.27 2.64
C TRP A 378 -0.06 -17.63 4.12
N LYS A 379 -1.14 -18.35 4.39
CA LYS A 379 -1.46 -18.87 5.73
C LYS A 379 -0.33 -19.77 6.25
N GLU A 380 0.30 -20.51 5.37
CA GLU A 380 1.44 -21.38 5.66
C GLU A 380 2.67 -20.58 6.13
N ASP A 381 2.83 -19.33 5.69
CA ASP A 381 3.91 -18.45 6.15
C ASP A 381 3.73 -18.06 7.63
N LEU A 382 2.52 -18.14 8.17
CA LEU A 382 2.20 -17.78 9.56
C LEU A 382 2.46 -18.91 10.57
N VAL A 383 2.62 -20.14 10.10
CA VAL A 383 2.71 -21.32 10.98
C VAL A 383 3.92 -21.20 11.92
N GLY A 384 3.68 -21.49 13.20
CA GLY A 384 4.69 -21.45 14.26
C GLY A 384 5.10 -20.05 14.70
N LYS A 385 4.34 -19.02 14.35
CA LYS A 385 4.59 -17.62 14.70
C LYS A 385 3.42 -17.06 15.52
N ASP A 386 3.72 -16.14 16.42
CA ASP A 386 2.71 -15.34 17.11
C ASP A 386 2.28 -14.19 16.20
N VAL A 387 1.06 -14.27 15.67
CA VAL A 387 0.53 -13.32 14.68
C VAL A 387 -0.86 -12.86 15.10
N ALA A 388 -1.05 -11.54 15.18
CA ALA A 388 -2.35 -10.92 15.24
C ALA A 388 -2.67 -10.22 13.91
N VAL A 389 -3.86 -10.48 13.37
CA VAL A 389 -4.37 -9.82 12.17
C VAL A 389 -5.62 -9.02 12.54
N VAL A 390 -5.66 -7.74 12.18
CA VAL A 390 -6.81 -6.87 12.39
C VAL A 390 -7.43 -6.56 11.03
N LEU A 391 -8.73 -6.81 10.89
CA LEU A 391 -9.48 -6.67 9.63
C LEU A 391 -10.66 -5.72 9.80
N SER A 392 -10.73 -4.73 8.90
CA SER A 392 -11.88 -3.83 8.77
C SER A 392 -12.90 -4.41 7.78
N GLY A 393 -14.11 -4.78 8.23
CA GLY A 393 -15.08 -5.54 7.43
C GLY A 393 -15.66 -4.79 6.22
N LYS A 394 -15.76 -3.46 6.28
CA LYS A 394 -16.15 -2.58 5.16
C LYS A 394 -14.94 -1.98 4.44
N ASP A 395 -13.77 -2.61 4.56
CA ASP A 395 -12.56 -2.20 3.85
C ASP A 395 -12.82 -2.06 2.35
N GLN A 396 -12.65 -0.83 1.86
CA GLN A 396 -12.89 -0.53 0.47
C GLN A 396 -11.80 -1.03 -0.49
N ILE A 397 -10.68 -1.56 0.03
CA ILE A 397 -9.50 -2.03 -0.70
C ILE A 397 -9.43 -3.55 -0.67
N VAL A 398 -9.38 -4.13 0.53
CA VAL A 398 -9.23 -5.57 0.78
C VAL A 398 -10.60 -6.21 0.97
N ASP A 399 -10.80 -7.41 0.43
CA ASP A 399 -11.95 -8.24 0.78
C ASP A 399 -11.72 -8.86 2.16
N ALA A 400 -12.01 -8.09 3.20
CA ALA A 400 -11.75 -8.48 4.58
C ALA A 400 -12.54 -9.74 5.01
N ALA A 401 -13.73 -9.94 4.46
CA ALA A 401 -14.53 -11.14 4.72
C ALA A 401 -13.86 -12.38 4.12
N GLU A 402 -13.42 -12.32 2.86
CA GLU A 402 -12.68 -13.42 2.23
C GLU A 402 -11.34 -13.68 2.95
N VAL A 403 -10.60 -12.64 3.34
CA VAL A 403 -9.35 -12.80 4.11
C VAL A 403 -9.63 -13.44 5.47
N ARG A 404 -10.71 -13.06 6.16
CA ARG A 404 -11.12 -13.72 7.40
C ARG A 404 -11.38 -15.21 7.16
N ARG A 405 -12.24 -15.56 6.19
CA ARG A 405 -12.57 -16.96 5.86
C ARG A 405 -11.31 -17.76 5.52
N TYR A 406 -10.39 -17.18 4.75
CA TYR A 406 -9.10 -17.79 4.42
C TYR A 406 -8.24 -18.09 5.67
N LEU A 407 -8.15 -17.12 6.59
CA LEU A 407 -7.32 -17.24 7.79
C LEU A 407 -7.94 -18.16 8.85
N THR A 408 -9.23 -18.03 9.15
CA THR A 408 -9.89 -18.78 10.23
C THR A 408 -10.42 -20.14 9.77
N GLY A 409 -10.86 -20.24 8.51
CA GLY A 409 -11.60 -21.39 8.00
C GLY A 409 -13.07 -21.43 8.45
N GLU A 410 -13.57 -20.36 9.08
CA GLU A 410 -14.96 -20.24 9.55
C GLU A 410 -15.82 -19.51 8.54
N GLU A 411 -17.11 -19.89 8.48
CA GLU A 411 -18.11 -19.25 7.64
C GLU A 411 -18.61 -17.91 8.22
N ASP A 412 -19.38 -17.16 7.43
CA ASP A 412 -19.86 -15.81 7.79
C ASP A 412 -20.97 -15.80 8.86
N ALA A 413 -21.50 -16.96 9.27
CA ALA A 413 -22.53 -17.05 10.31
C ALA A 413 -21.98 -16.96 11.75
N GLU A 414 -20.66 -17.13 11.93
CA GLU A 414 -19.99 -17.21 13.24
C GLU A 414 -18.98 -16.06 13.42
N ILE A 415 -19.34 -14.83 13.01
CA ILE A 415 -18.44 -13.68 13.10
C ILE A 415 -18.33 -13.20 14.56
N GLU A 416 -17.36 -13.75 15.28
CA GLU A 416 -16.89 -13.20 16.54
C GLU A 416 -15.92 -12.04 16.32
N PHE A 417 -15.86 -11.13 17.30
CA PHE A 417 -14.93 -10.00 17.26
C PHE A 417 -13.46 -10.45 17.23
N ALA A 418 -13.13 -11.50 18.00
CA ALA A 418 -11.78 -12.02 18.12
C ALA A 418 -11.81 -13.54 17.99
N TRP A 419 -10.97 -14.06 17.11
CA TRP A 419 -10.75 -15.48 16.89
C TRP A 419 -9.31 -15.84 17.21
N ARG A 420 -9.05 -16.99 17.83
CA ARG A 420 -7.68 -17.41 18.21
C ARG A 420 -7.48 -18.91 18.03
N LYS A 421 -6.40 -19.29 17.33
CA LYS A 421 -5.97 -20.69 17.19
C LYS A 421 -4.52 -20.77 16.74
N ASP A 422 -3.75 -21.71 17.31
CA ASP A 422 -2.40 -22.07 16.85
C ASP A 422 -1.42 -20.87 16.69
N GLY A 423 -1.47 -19.89 17.60
CA GLY A 423 -0.63 -18.69 17.57
C GLY A 423 -1.14 -17.56 16.65
N LEU A 424 -2.22 -17.81 15.90
CA LEU A 424 -2.91 -16.82 15.08
C LEU A 424 -4.12 -16.25 15.84
N GLU A 425 -4.15 -14.94 15.97
CA GLU A 425 -5.28 -14.15 16.44
C GLU A 425 -5.83 -13.30 15.28
N VAL A 426 -7.15 -13.30 15.08
CA VAL A 426 -7.83 -12.48 14.05
C VAL A 426 -8.90 -11.62 14.73
N LEU A 427 -8.73 -10.31 14.68
CA LEU A 427 -9.73 -9.33 15.10
C LEU A 427 -10.51 -8.84 13.88
N TYR A 428 -11.83 -8.91 13.92
CA TYR A 428 -12.68 -8.49 12.82
C TYR A 428 -13.64 -7.39 13.27
N HIS A 429 -13.55 -6.23 12.62
CA HIS A 429 -14.40 -5.07 12.86
C HIS A 429 -15.41 -4.88 11.72
N PRO A 430 -16.65 -5.39 11.80
CA PRO A 430 -17.56 -5.50 10.65
C PRO A 430 -17.86 -4.16 9.96
N GLU A 431 -17.90 -3.08 10.74
CA GLU A 431 -18.38 -1.77 10.29
C GLU A 431 -17.27 -0.79 9.89
N LEU A 432 -16.00 -1.14 10.13
CA LEU A 432 -14.89 -0.25 9.83
C LEU A 432 -14.48 -0.35 8.37
N ASP A 433 -14.10 0.79 7.80
CA ASP A 433 -13.41 0.89 6.52
C ASP A 433 -11.90 0.88 6.77
N HIS A 434 -11.11 0.66 5.72
CA HIS A 434 -9.65 0.58 5.75
C HIS A 434 -9.06 1.71 6.60
N SER A 435 -8.12 1.37 7.49
CA SER A 435 -7.42 2.26 8.42
C SER A 435 -8.27 2.95 9.50
N LYS A 436 -9.61 2.81 9.51
CA LYS A 436 -10.46 3.50 10.51
C LYS A 436 -10.25 3.01 11.93
N VAL A 437 -9.58 1.87 12.11
CA VAL A 437 -9.17 1.39 13.44
C VAL A 437 -8.25 2.38 14.16
N PHE A 438 -7.59 3.30 13.44
CA PHE A 438 -6.77 4.36 14.04
C PHE A 438 -7.55 5.60 14.48
N ASP A 439 -8.83 5.76 14.12
CA ASP A 439 -9.56 7.03 14.26
C ASP A 439 -9.87 7.40 15.72
N THR A 440 -10.26 6.44 16.58
CA THR A 440 -10.60 6.70 17.99
C THR A 440 -9.76 5.89 18.97
N LYS A 441 -9.70 6.34 20.23
CA LYS A 441 -8.93 5.66 21.28
C LYS A 441 -9.47 4.26 21.56
N GLU A 442 -10.78 4.10 21.53
CA GLU A 442 -11.49 2.84 21.74
C GLU A 442 -11.14 1.82 20.66
N LEU A 443 -11.05 2.27 19.40
CA LEU A 443 -10.66 1.43 18.27
C LEU A 443 -9.17 1.07 18.27
N ARG A 444 -8.31 1.98 18.75
CA ARG A 444 -6.86 1.72 18.87
C ARG A 444 -6.51 0.83 20.05
N ARG A 445 -7.34 0.78 21.10
CA ARG A 445 -7.04 0.07 22.34
C ARG A 445 -6.70 -1.42 22.11
N PRO A 446 -7.45 -2.21 21.34
CA PRO A 446 -7.08 -3.60 21.06
C PRO A 446 -5.69 -3.75 20.43
N LEU A 447 -5.30 -2.83 19.53
CA LEU A 447 -3.98 -2.85 18.89
C LEU A 447 -2.88 -2.59 19.92
N VAL A 448 -3.10 -1.63 20.82
CA VAL A 448 -2.19 -1.35 21.93
C VAL A 448 -2.09 -2.56 22.86
N ASP A 449 -3.21 -3.15 23.25
CA ASP A 449 -3.26 -4.30 24.16
C ASP A 449 -2.51 -5.52 23.58
N ILE A 450 -2.68 -5.78 22.27
CA ILE A 450 -1.94 -6.83 21.54
C ILE A 450 -0.44 -6.57 21.58
N VAL A 451 -0.01 -5.36 21.19
CA VAL A 451 1.42 -4.99 21.15
C VAL A 451 2.05 -5.02 22.54
N GLN A 452 1.30 -4.67 23.58
CA GLN A 452 1.74 -4.74 24.97
C GLN A 452 1.81 -6.18 25.51
N GLY A 453 0.96 -7.06 24.98
CA GLY A 453 1.01 -8.51 25.23
C GLY A 453 2.19 -9.17 24.51
N PHE A 454 2.50 -8.72 23.30
CA PHE A 454 3.65 -9.15 22.53
C PHE A 454 4.96 -8.68 23.16
N GLY A 455 5.92 -9.59 23.22
CA GLY A 455 7.26 -9.26 23.70
C GLY A 455 7.52 -9.50 25.17
N ARG A 456 6.62 -10.11 25.97
CA ARG A 456 7.09 -10.68 27.25
C ARG A 456 8.12 -11.76 26.95
N ARG A 457 9.39 -11.49 27.21
CA ARG A 457 10.43 -12.53 27.20
C ARG A 457 10.04 -13.54 28.29
N SER A 458 9.80 -14.78 27.90
CA SER A 458 9.70 -15.87 28.86
C SER A 458 11.03 -15.92 29.62
N ASP A 459 10.97 -15.82 30.94
CA ASP A 459 12.14 -15.98 31.83
C ASP A 459 12.80 -17.35 31.66
#